data_AF-I8YVN7-F1
#
_entry.id   AF-I8YVN7-F1
#
_cell.length_a   1.000
_cell.length_b   1.000
_cell.length_c   1.000
_cell.angle_alpha   90.00
_cell.angle_beta   90.00
_cell.angle_gamma   90.00
#
_symmetry.space_group_name_H-M   'P 1'
#
loop_
_entity.id
_entity.type
_entity.pdbx_description
1 polymer ?
#
loop_
_entity_poly.entity_id
_entity_poly.type
_entity_poly.pdbx_seq_one_letter_code
_entity_poly.pdbx_strand_id
1 'polypeptide(L)'
;MRKWRIEDSEELYNITGWGTSYFGINDKGHVVVTPRKDGVGVDLKELVDELQLRDVASPMLIRFPDILDNRIEKTAHCFKQAAEEYGYKAQNFIIYPIKVNQMRPVVEEIISHGKKFNLGLEAGSKPELHAVIAVNTDSDSLIICNGYKDESYIELALLAQKMGKRIFLVVEKMNELKLIAKMAKQLNVMPNIGIRIKLASSGSGKWEDSGGDASKFGLTSSELLEALDFLEKKEMKECLKLIHFHIGSQVTKIRRIKTALREASQFYVQLHAMGFNVQFVDIGGGLGVDYDGTRSSSSESSVNYSIQEYVNDSISTLVDASDKNGIPHPNIITESGRALTAHHSVLIFEVLETTTLPEWDDEEEIAPDAHELVQELYGIWDTLNQNKMLEAWHDAQQIREEALDLFSHGIVDLKTRAQIERLYWSITREINQIAAGLKHAPDEFRSLSKLLADKYFCNFSLFQSLPDSWAIDQIFPIMPIQRLDEKPDRSATLQDITCDSDGKIANFISTKNVSHYMPLHSLKSKEPYYLGVFLVGAYQEILGDMHNLFGDTNAVHVSVNEKGYSIEQIIDGETVAEVLDYVQYSPKKLVRTLETWVTKSVKEGKISVEEGKEFLSNYRSGLYGYTYLE
;
A
#
# COMPACT_ATOMS: atom_id res chain seq x y z
N MET A 1 -7.86 12.92 35.51
CA MET A 1 -8.01 12.00 34.36
C MET A 1 -7.05 10.82 34.56
N ARG A 2 -7.38 9.63 34.02
CA ARG A 2 -6.46 8.47 34.03
C ARG A 2 -5.19 8.83 33.26
N LYS A 3 -4.00 8.43 33.74
CA LYS A 3 -2.74 8.58 33.01
C LYS A 3 -2.81 7.75 31.72
N TRP A 4 -2.38 8.32 30.59
CA TRP A 4 -2.27 7.61 29.32
C TRP A 4 -1.23 6.49 29.42
N ARG A 5 -1.50 5.36 28.79
CA ARG A 5 -0.65 4.17 28.80
C ARG A 5 -0.50 3.64 27.38
N ILE A 6 0.50 2.79 27.19
CA ILE A 6 0.77 2.13 25.91
C ILE A 6 -0.47 1.43 25.36
N GLU A 7 -1.23 0.71 26.20
CA GLU A 7 -2.43 0.01 25.75
C GLU A 7 -3.51 0.96 25.21
N ASP A 8 -3.55 2.20 25.71
CA ASP A 8 -4.49 3.21 25.22
C ASP A 8 -4.09 3.66 23.79
N SER A 9 -2.79 3.73 23.46
CA SER A 9 -2.29 3.95 22.10
C SER A 9 -2.47 2.73 21.20
N GLU A 10 -2.28 1.51 21.71
CA GLU A 10 -2.52 0.29 20.96
C GLU A 10 -3.98 0.18 20.49
N GLU A 11 -4.92 0.51 21.39
CA GLU A 11 -6.35 0.59 21.07
C GLU A 11 -6.64 1.71 20.07
N LEU A 12 -6.05 2.90 20.28
CA LEU A 12 -6.30 4.08 19.44
C LEU A 12 -5.93 3.86 17.97
N TYR A 13 -4.73 3.33 17.72
CA TYR A 13 -4.22 3.09 16.37
C TYR A 13 -4.52 1.67 15.84
N ASN A 14 -5.18 0.84 16.66
CA ASN A 14 -5.52 -0.56 16.37
C ASN A 14 -4.31 -1.43 15.95
N ILE A 15 -3.11 -1.15 16.47
CA ILE A 15 -1.88 -1.86 16.09
C ILE A 15 -1.97 -3.36 16.37
N THR A 16 -2.70 -3.77 17.41
CA THR A 16 -2.92 -5.19 17.71
C THR A 16 -3.81 -5.89 16.68
N GLY A 17 -4.66 -5.15 15.97
CA GLY A 17 -5.56 -5.67 14.95
C GLY A 17 -4.84 -5.96 13.64
N TRP A 18 -4.23 -4.93 13.04
CA TRP A 18 -3.55 -5.03 11.74
C TRP A 18 -2.06 -5.41 11.86
N GLY A 19 -1.41 -5.11 12.98
CA GLY A 19 0.02 -5.32 13.19
C GLY A 19 0.41 -6.78 13.33
N THR A 20 -0.58 -7.65 13.58
CA THR A 20 -0.42 -9.08 13.84
C THR A 20 0.62 -9.32 14.95
N SER A 21 1.61 -10.18 14.76
CA SER A 21 2.71 -10.40 15.71
C SER A 21 3.97 -9.62 15.34
N TYR A 22 3.96 -8.83 14.26
CA TYR A 22 5.16 -8.13 13.79
C TYR A 22 5.31 -6.75 14.37
N PHE A 23 4.22 -6.05 14.68
CA PHE A 23 4.24 -4.65 15.11
C PHE A 23 3.64 -4.51 16.49
N GLY A 24 4.29 -3.72 17.35
CA GLY A 24 3.81 -3.40 18.69
C GLY A 24 4.42 -2.10 19.19
N ILE A 25 4.21 -1.79 20.47
CA ILE A 25 4.76 -0.61 21.13
C ILE A 25 5.55 -1.05 22.36
N ASN A 26 6.76 -0.53 22.53
CA ASN A 26 7.60 -0.86 23.69
C ASN A 26 7.34 0.08 24.89
N ASP A 27 7.98 -0.21 26.03
CA ASP A 27 7.83 0.58 27.27
C ASP A 27 8.33 2.04 27.16
N LYS A 28 9.08 2.39 26.10
CA LYS A 28 9.52 3.76 25.82
C LYS A 28 8.49 4.55 25.00
N GLY A 29 7.36 3.94 24.63
CA GLY A 29 6.39 4.55 23.73
C GLY A 29 6.87 4.62 22.28
N HIS A 30 7.78 3.73 21.87
CA HIS A 30 8.23 3.62 20.48
C HIS A 30 7.60 2.40 19.79
N VAL A 31 7.39 2.50 18.48
CA VAL A 31 6.99 1.34 17.68
C VAL A 31 8.16 0.35 17.62
N VAL A 32 7.86 -0.92 17.88
CA VAL A 32 8.80 -2.03 17.76
C VAL A 32 8.35 -2.98 16.65
N VAL A 33 9.28 -3.39 15.81
CA VAL A 33 9.08 -4.43 14.80
C VAL A 33 9.73 -5.72 15.28
N THR A 34 9.01 -6.83 15.26
CA THR A 34 9.50 -8.17 15.63
C THR A 34 9.36 -9.09 14.40
N PRO A 35 10.34 -9.06 13.47
CA PRO A 35 10.24 -9.80 12.21
C PRO A 35 10.20 -11.33 12.39
N ARG A 36 10.86 -11.82 13.44
CA ARG A 36 10.90 -13.25 13.81
C ARG A 36 10.29 -13.46 15.18
N LYS A 37 9.51 -14.53 15.34
CA LYS A 37 8.82 -14.87 16.61
C LYS A 37 9.77 -14.98 17.81
N ASP A 38 10.98 -15.51 17.60
CA ASP A 38 12.02 -15.68 18.62
C ASP A 38 13.17 -14.65 18.46
N GLY A 39 12.99 -13.65 17.60
CA GLY A 39 13.98 -12.59 17.36
C GLY A 39 13.84 -11.43 18.33
N VAL A 40 14.85 -10.56 18.35
CA VAL A 40 14.77 -9.30 19.10
C VAL A 40 13.81 -8.31 18.41
N GLY A 41 13.16 -7.46 19.19
CA GLY A 41 12.40 -6.34 18.65
C GLY A 41 13.33 -5.22 18.17
N VAL A 42 13.04 -4.64 17.01
CA VAL A 42 13.70 -3.47 16.44
C VAL A 42 12.89 -2.23 16.81
N ASP A 43 13.46 -1.37 17.66
CA ASP A 43 12.87 -0.07 17.96
C ASP A 43 13.04 0.86 16.75
N LEU A 44 11.92 1.24 16.11
CA LEU A 44 11.97 2.01 14.87
C LEU A 44 12.55 3.41 15.08
N LYS A 45 12.36 4.03 16.24
CA LYS A 45 12.90 5.36 16.50
C LYS A 45 14.42 5.30 16.67
N GLU A 46 14.92 4.33 17.43
CA GLU A 46 16.37 4.14 17.58
C GLU A 46 17.03 3.80 16.25
N LEU A 47 16.37 2.99 15.41
CA LEU A 47 16.84 2.68 14.06
C LEU A 47 16.90 3.92 13.16
N VAL A 48 15.86 4.77 13.18
CA VAL A 48 15.85 6.03 12.42
C VAL A 48 16.99 6.95 12.88
N ASP A 49 17.23 7.05 14.19
CA ASP A 49 18.35 7.83 14.73
C ASP A 49 19.71 7.28 14.28
N GLU A 50 19.87 5.96 14.27
CA GLU A 50 21.08 5.31 13.75
C GLU A 50 21.29 5.59 12.26
N LEU A 51 20.21 5.58 11.47
CA LEU A 51 20.25 5.84 10.03
C LEU A 51 20.61 7.30 9.72
N GLN A 52 20.10 8.25 10.50
CA GLN A 52 20.49 9.66 10.39
C GLN A 52 21.98 9.88 10.64
N LEU A 53 22.56 9.18 11.62
CA LEU A 53 24.01 9.23 11.87
C LEU A 53 24.85 8.62 10.73
N ARG A 54 24.21 7.88 9.82
CA ARG A 54 24.81 7.31 8.61
C ARG A 54 24.46 8.10 7.35
N ASP A 55 23.98 9.34 7.50
CA ASP A 55 23.57 10.24 6.42
C ASP A 55 22.39 9.70 5.58
N VAL A 56 21.54 8.83 6.15
CA VAL A 56 20.30 8.35 5.53
C VAL A 56 19.11 9.16 6.06
N ALA A 57 18.67 10.13 5.26
CA ALA A 57 17.56 11.02 5.61
C ALA A 57 16.18 10.38 5.32
N SER A 58 15.14 10.88 6.00
CA SER A 58 13.75 10.58 5.64
C SER A 58 13.31 11.41 4.42
N PRO A 59 12.34 10.96 3.61
CA PRO A 59 11.57 9.72 3.76
C PRO A 59 12.40 8.47 3.45
N MET A 60 12.08 7.36 4.11
CA MET A 60 12.75 6.09 3.90
C MET A 60 11.79 4.91 4.05
N LEU A 61 12.03 3.86 3.26
CA LEU A 61 11.32 2.60 3.32
C LEU A 61 12.17 1.56 4.05
N ILE A 62 11.72 1.12 5.22
CA ILE A 62 12.39 0.07 5.98
C ILE A 62 11.76 -1.27 5.61
N ARG A 63 12.57 -2.17 5.04
CA ARG A 63 12.18 -3.53 4.66
C ARG A 63 12.73 -4.55 5.64
N PHE A 64 11.91 -5.51 6.02
CA PHE A 64 12.22 -6.62 6.91
C PHE A 64 12.08 -7.95 6.16
N PRO A 65 13.14 -8.44 5.49
CA PRO A 65 13.15 -9.72 4.76
C PRO A 65 12.60 -10.89 5.59
N ASP A 66 12.94 -10.93 6.89
CA ASP A 66 12.48 -11.96 7.83
C ASP A 66 10.94 -12.04 7.97
N ILE A 67 10.21 -10.95 7.69
CA ILE A 67 8.75 -10.99 7.65
C ILE A 67 8.29 -11.78 6.42
N LEU A 68 8.91 -11.60 5.24
CA LEU A 68 8.60 -12.38 4.04
C LEU A 68 8.76 -13.87 4.32
N ASP A 69 9.87 -14.23 4.97
CA ASP A 69 10.18 -15.59 5.39
C ASP A 69 9.07 -16.18 6.25
N ASN A 70 8.66 -15.44 7.27
CA ASN A 70 7.60 -15.87 8.17
C ASN A 70 6.24 -16.00 7.46
N ARG A 71 5.93 -15.12 6.50
CA ARG A 71 4.68 -15.19 5.72
C ARG A 71 4.63 -16.43 4.83
N ILE A 72 5.75 -16.79 4.20
CA ILE A 72 5.88 -18.03 3.44
C ILE A 72 5.70 -19.24 4.35
N GLU A 73 6.42 -19.28 5.48
CA GLU A 73 6.36 -20.38 6.46
C GLU A 73 4.95 -20.58 7.02
N LYS A 74 4.28 -19.49 7.40
CA LYS A 74 2.92 -19.51 7.91
C LYS A 74 1.95 -20.07 6.89
N THR A 75 2.06 -19.66 5.63
CA THR A 75 1.22 -20.15 4.53
C THR A 75 1.45 -21.64 4.29
N ALA A 76 2.72 -22.06 4.22
CA ALA A 76 3.09 -23.47 4.05
C ALA A 76 2.60 -24.34 5.22
N HIS A 77 2.67 -23.84 6.45
CA HIS A 77 2.15 -24.52 7.63
C HIS A 77 0.63 -24.70 7.57
N CYS A 78 -0.11 -23.67 7.13
CA CYS A 78 -1.57 -23.76 6.97
C CYS A 78 -1.93 -24.86 5.95
N PHE A 79 -1.19 -24.95 4.84
CA PHE A 79 -1.36 -26.01 3.84
C PHE A 79 -1.06 -27.39 4.39
N LYS A 80 0.00 -27.54 5.20
CA LYS A 80 0.34 -28.80 5.85
C LYS A 80 -0.79 -29.25 6.79
N GLN A 81 -1.27 -28.35 7.65
CA GLN A 81 -2.33 -28.65 8.60
C GLN A 81 -3.62 -29.07 7.89
N ALA A 82 -4.05 -28.30 6.89
CA ALA A 82 -5.23 -28.63 6.10
C ALA A 82 -5.07 -29.94 5.32
N ALA A 83 -3.87 -30.23 4.80
CA ALA A 83 -3.62 -31.47 4.08
C ALA A 83 -3.75 -32.69 4.99
N GLU A 84 -3.24 -32.61 6.23
CA GLU A 84 -3.39 -33.64 7.25
C GLU A 84 -4.86 -33.81 7.67
N GLU A 85 -5.58 -32.70 7.90
CA GLU A 85 -6.98 -32.69 8.34
C GLU A 85 -7.92 -33.33 7.31
N TYR A 86 -7.76 -32.98 6.02
CA TYR A 86 -8.64 -33.44 4.94
C TYR A 86 -8.10 -34.65 4.17
N GLY A 87 -6.98 -35.24 4.58
CA GLY A 87 -6.39 -36.40 3.89
C GLY A 87 -5.97 -36.10 2.44
N TYR A 88 -5.49 -34.89 2.18
CA TYR A 88 -5.05 -34.45 0.86
C TYR A 88 -3.76 -35.16 0.43
N LYS A 89 -3.77 -35.77 -0.76
CA LYS A 89 -2.71 -36.68 -1.24
C LYS A 89 -1.75 -36.06 -2.26
N ALA A 90 -2.01 -34.84 -2.71
CA ALA A 90 -1.22 -34.15 -3.73
C ALA A 90 -0.34 -33.05 -3.09
N GLN A 91 0.30 -32.21 -3.91
CA GLN A 91 1.22 -31.18 -3.46
C GLN A 91 0.60 -29.79 -3.49
N ASN A 92 1.06 -28.92 -2.61
CA ASN A 92 0.71 -27.50 -2.61
C ASN A 92 1.91 -26.67 -3.07
N PHE A 93 1.63 -25.61 -3.82
CA PHE A 93 2.61 -24.69 -4.39
C PHE A 93 2.22 -23.25 -4.05
N ILE A 94 3.18 -22.51 -3.51
CA ILE A 94 3.06 -21.08 -3.26
C ILE A 94 3.72 -20.39 -4.45
N ILE A 95 2.97 -19.67 -5.27
CA ILE A 95 3.53 -18.95 -6.40
C ILE A 95 3.51 -17.47 -6.07
N TYR A 96 4.65 -16.81 -6.21
CA TYR A 96 4.75 -15.37 -5.99
C TYR A 96 4.58 -14.63 -7.33
N PRO A 97 3.45 -13.92 -7.54
CA PRO A 97 3.28 -13.07 -8.70
C PRO A 97 4.12 -11.81 -8.55
N ILE A 98 5.19 -11.70 -9.35
CA ILE A 98 6.17 -10.62 -9.16
C ILE A 98 5.56 -9.24 -9.40
N LYS A 99 4.42 -9.16 -10.12
CA LYS A 99 3.65 -7.92 -10.33
C LYS A 99 3.32 -7.14 -9.06
N VAL A 100 3.29 -7.83 -7.91
CA VAL A 100 2.99 -7.23 -6.61
C VAL A 100 4.18 -6.44 -6.08
N ASN A 101 5.40 -6.93 -6.29
CA ASN A 101 6.64 -6.24 -5.96
C ASN A 101 7.79 -6.92 -6.72
N GLN A 102 8.25 -6.28 -7.79
CA GLN A 102 9.29 -6.76 -8.70
C GLN A 102 10.71 -6.39 -8.22
N MET A 103 10.83 -5.67 -7.10
CA MET A 103 12.12 -5.22 -6.60
C MET A 103 13.03 -6.43 -6.39
N ARG A 104 14.19 -6.42 -7.07
CA ARG A 104 15.10 -7.56 -7.11
C ARG A 104 15.40 -8.15 -5.71
N PRO A 105 15.71 -7.34 -4.67
CA PRO A 105 15.98 -7.90 -3.34
C PRO A 105 14.78 -8.63 -2.72
N VAL A 106 13.56 -8.16 -2.97
CA VAL A 106 12.32 -8.80 -2.49
C VAL A 106 12.12 -10.14 -3.19
N VAL A 107 12.30 -10.18 -4.51
CA VAL A 107 12.17 -11.40 -5.32
C VAL A 107 13.24 -12.43 -4.96
N GLU A 108 14.50 -12.00 -4.80
CA GLU A 108 15.62 -12.89 -4.42
C GLU A 108 15.40 -13.50 -3.03
N GLU A 109 14.93 -12.72 -2.05
CA GLU A 109 14.61 -13.25 -0.71
C GLU A 109 13.51 -14.31 -0.76
N ILE A 110 12.39 -13.99 -1.44
CA ILE A 110 11.25 -14.90 -1.58
C ILE A 110 11.68 -16.23 -2.20
N ILE A 111 12.54 -16.20 -3.23
CA ILE A 111 13.06 -17.41 -3.88
C ILE A 111 13.98 -18.18 -2.93
N SER A 112 14.93 -17.48 -2.31
CA SER A 112 15.96 -18.06 -1.44
C SER A 112 15.32 -18.86 -0.31
N HIS A 113 14.40 -18.25 0.43
CA HIS A 113 13.74 -18.91 1.56
C HIS A 113 12.59 -19.83 1.13
N GLY A 114 11.87 -19.46 0.07
CA GLY A 114 10.70 -20.19 -0.41
C GLY A 114 11.00 -21.54 -1.06
N LYS A 115 12.24 -21.78 -1.52
CA LYS A 115 12.63 -23.01 -2.24
C LYS A 115 12.25 -24.30 -1.49
N LYS A 116 12.30 -24.30 -0.15
CA LYS A 116 11.94 -25.44 0.71
C LYS A 116 10.43 -25.69 0.84
N PHE A 117 9.59 -24.79 0.34
CA PHE A 117 8.13 -24.83 0.44
C PHE A 117 7.42 -24.92 -0.92
N ASN A 118 8.08 -25.48 -1.94
CA ASN A 118 7.58 -25.52 -3.31
C ASN A 118 7.20 -24.13 -3.83
N LEU A 119 7.96 -23.09 -3.44
CA LEU A 119 7.72 -21.75 -3.94
C LEU A 119 8.15 -21.63 -5.40
N GLY A 120 7.33 -20.96 -6.21
CA GLY A 120 7.63 -20.58 -7.59
C GLY A 120 7.25 -19.14 -7.88
N LEU A 121 7.32 -18.73 -9.14
CA LEU A 121 7.10 -17.37 -9.58
C LEU A 121 6.01 -17.29 -10.65
N GLU A 122 5.29 -16.18 -10.69
CA GLU A 122 4.37 -15.86 -11.77
C GLU A 122 4.82 -14.58 -12.49
N ALA A 123 4.75 -14.62 -13.82
CA ALA A 123 5.02 -13.50 -14.70
C ALA A 123 3.74 -13.18 -15.50
N GLY A 124 3.23 -11.96 -15.35
CA GLY A 124 2.07 -11.44 -16.06
C GLY A 124 2.42 -10.65 -17.32
N SER A 125 3.70 -10.49 -17.65
CA SER A 125 4.15 -9.74 -18.83
C SER A 125 5.52 -10.16 -19.36
N LYS A 126 5.87 -9.72 -20.57
CA LYS A 126 7.16 -10.04 -21.21
C LYS A 126 8.37 -9.53 -20.41
N PRO A 127 8.40 -8.28 -19.89
CA PRO A 127 9.49 -7.83 -19.03
C PRO A 127 9.60 -8.67 -17.74
N GLU A 128 8.46 -9.00 -17.13
CA GLU A 128 8.43 -9.85 -15.93
C GLU A 128 8.99 -11.25 -16.22
N LEU A 129 8.68 -11.85 -17.36
CA LEU A 129 9.24 -13.15 -17.75
C LEU A 129 10.77 -13.11 -17.87
N HIS A 130 11.35 -12.02 -18.39
CA HIS A 130 12.81 -11.86 -18.43
C HIS A 130 13.41 -11.83 -17.04
N ALA A 131 12.81 -11.07 -16.12
CA ALA A 131 13.25 -11.03 -14.73
C ALA A 131 13.13 -12.41 -14.08
N VAL A 132 11.96 -13.04 -14.15
CA VAL A 132 11.65 -14.35 -13.55
C VAL A 132 12.60 -15.44 -14.02
N ILE A 133 12.90 -15.53 -15.32
CA ILE A 133 13.84 -16.55 -15.83
C ILE A 133 15.27 -16.29 -15.31
N ALA A 134 15.70 -15.02 -15.30
CA ALA A 134 17.06 -14.64 -14.93
C ALA A 134 17.34 -14.81 -13.43
N VAL A 135 16.40 -14.48 -12.54
CA VAL A 135 16.58 -14.63 -11.09
C VAL A 135 16.40 -16.07 -10.60
N ASN A 136 15.85 -16.94 -11.44
CA ASN A 136 15.48 -18.31 -11.09
C ASN A 136 16.35 -19.36 -11.83
N THR A 137 17.56 -19.01 -12.27
CA THR A 137 18.42 -19.92 -13.07
C THR A 137 18.81 -21.19 -12.32
N ASP A 138 18.97 -21.11 -11.00
CA ASP A 138 19.51 -22.21 -10.16
C ASP A 138 18.41 -23.04 -9.47
N SER A 139 17.17 -22.87 -9.91
CA SER A 139 16.00 -23.53 -9.34
C SER A 139 15.07 -24.05 -10.43
N ASP A 140 14.49 -25.22 -10.18
CA ASP A 140 13.47 -25.85 -11.03
C ASP A 140 12.06 -25.58 -10.47
N SER A 141 11.88 -24.46 -9.79
CA SER A 141 10.58 -24.02 -9.30
C SER A 141 9.59 -23.78 -10.44
N LEU A 142 8.31 -23.80 -10.12
CA LEU A 142 7.26 -23.52 -11.08
C LEU A 142 7.34 -22.07 -11.56
N ILE A 143 7.16 -21.87 -12.85
CA ILE A 143 6.95 -20.55 -13.45
C ILE A 143 5.59 -20.56 -14.13
N ILE A 144 4.70 -19.69 -13.68
CA ILE A 144 3.37 -19.51 -14.28
C ILE A 144 3.41 -18.27 -15.17
N CYS A 145 2.96 -18.41 -16.42
CA CYS A 145 2.98 -17.33 -17.40
C CYS A 145 1.54 -16.91 -17.73
N ASN A 146 1.12 -15.78 -17.17
CA ASN A 146 -0.17 -15.13 -17.44
C ASN A 146 0.01 -13.89 -18.34
N GLY A 147 -1.08 -13.15 -18.54
CA GLY A 147 -1.10 -11.90 -19.32
C GLY A 147 -1.14 -12.14 -20.83
N TYR A 148 -1.06 -11.05 -21.59
CA TYR A 148 -1.10 -11.13 -23.06
C TYR A 148 0.23 -11.60 -23.63
N LYS A 149 0.22 -12.63 -24.48
CA LYS A 149 1.44 -13.29 -24.99
C LYS A 149 1.61 -13.11 -26.50
N ASP A 150 2.72 -12.50 -26.90
CA ASP A 150 3.16 -12.43 -28.30
C ASP A 150 4.05 -13.64 -28.67
N GLU A 151 4.48 -13.73 -29.94
CA GLU A 151 5.36 -14.81 -30.41
C GLU A 151 6.68 -14.85 -29.62
N SER A 152 7.29 -13.69 -29.35
CA SER A 152 8.57 -13.59 -28.63
C SER A 152 8.48 -14.06 -27.18
N TYR A 153 7.37 -13.77 -26.50
CA TYR A 153 7.09 -14.26 -25.15
C TYR A 153 7.02 -15.78 -25.15
N ILE A 154 6.21 -16.35 -26.05
CA ILE A 154 5.97 -17.80 -26.12
C ILE A 154 7.26 -18.54 -26.49
N GLU A 155 8.02 -18.04 -27.47
CA GLU A 155 9.30 -18.62 -27.87
C GLU A 155 10.28 -18.66 -26.71
N LEU A 156 10.46 -17.55 -25.99
CA LEU A 156 11.33 -17.48 -24.82
C LEU A 156 10.93 -18.50 -23.75
N ALA A 157 9.64 -18.56 -23.40
CA ALA A 157 9.11 -19.50 -22.42
C ALA A 157 9.34 -20.97 -22.84
N LEU A 158 9.10 -21.31 -24.11
CA LEU A 158 9.29 -22.67 -24.61
C LEU A 158 10.78 -23.07 -24.67
N LEU A 159 11.67 -22.16 -25.04
CA LEU A 159 13.11 -22.40 -25.01
C LEU A 159 13.61 -22.60 -23.59
N ALA A 160 13.15 -21.79 -22.64
CA ALA A 160 13.47 -21.98 -21.23
C ALA A 160 12.92 -23.32 -20.69
N GLN A 161 11.71 -23.71 -21.11
CA GLN A 161 11.15 -25.03 -20.79
C GLN A 161 12.01 -26.17 -21.36
N LYS A 162 12.50 -26.01 -22.59
CA LYS A 162 13.40 -26.97 -23.25
C LYS A 162 14.73 -27.13 -22.51
N MET A 163 15.19 -26.07 -21.83
CA MET A 163 16.40 -26.07 -21.00
C MET A 163 16.17 -26.62 -19.58
N GLY A 164 14.95 -27.09 -19.27
CA GLY A 164 14.64 -27.78 -18.01
C GLY A 164 13.73 -27.01 -17.05
N LYS A 165 13.37 -25.75 -17.35
CA LYS A 165 12.47 -24.98 -16.48
C LYS A 165 11.04 -25.54 -16.52
N ARG A 166 10.38 -25.56 -15.36
CA ARG A 166 8.97 -25.98 -15.23
C ARG A 166 8.03 -24.81 -15.48
N ILE A 167 7.92 -24.41 -16.75
CA ILE A 167 7.10 -23.28 -17.18
C ILE A 167 5.72 -23.79 -17.62
N PHE A 168 4.66 -23.10 -17.19
CA PHE A 168 3.28 -23.29 -17.66
C PHE A 168 2.81 -22.03 -18.41
N LEU A 169 2.48 -22.19 -19.69
CA LEU A 169 1.86 -21.13 -20.48
C LEU A 169 0.35 -21.18 -20.29
N VAL A 170 -0.19 -20.25 -19.49
CA VAL A 170 -1.63 -20.17 -19.21
C VAL A 170 -2.31 -19.44 -20.36
N VAL A 171 -3.13 -20.16 -21.13
CA VAL A 171 -3.93 -19.61 -22.22
C VAL A 171 -5.03 -18.75 -21.64
N GLU A 172 -5.01 -17.46 -21.99
CA GLU A 172 -6.06 -16.51 -21.58
C GLU A 172 -6.97 -16.11 -22.75
N LYS A 173 -6.54 -16.39 -23.99
CA LYS A 173 -7.29 -16.16 -25.23
C LYS A 173 -7.05 -17.28 -26.24
N MET A 174 -8.07 -17.65 -27.02
CA MET A 174 -7.98 -18.77 -27.96
C MET A 174 -6.89 -18.61 -29.04
N ASN A 175 -6.56 -17.38 -29.43
CA ASN A 175 -5.45 -17.14 -30.38
C ASN A 175 -4.08 -17.50 -29.81
N GLU A 176 -3.88 -17.40 -28.49
CA GLU A 176 -2.61 -17.76 -27.84
C GLU A 176 -2.36 -19.27 -27.97
N LEU A 177 -3.39 -20.11 -27.81
CA LEU A 177 -3.27 -21.56 -27.94
C LEU A 177 -2.78 -21.98 -29.33
N LYS A 178 -3.31 -21.32 -30.39
CA LYS A 178 -2.86 -21.55 -31.76
C LYS A 178 -1.39 -21.17 -31.95
N LEU A 179 -0.97 -20.07 -31.31
CA LEU A 179 0.39 -19.57 -31.37
C LEU A 179 1.37 -20.49 -30.64
N ILE A 180 1.00 -20.96 -29.44
CA ILE A 180 1.75 -21.94 -28.65
C ILE A 180 1.95 -23.21 -29.48
N ALA A 181 0.90 -23.76 -30.09
CA ALA A 181 1.00 -24.97 -30.91
C ALA A 181 1.94 -24.78 -32.12
N LYS A 182 1.89 -23.62 -32.79
CA LYS A 182 2.79 -23.27 -33.91
C LYS A 182 4.25 -23.23 -33.45
N MET A 183 4.54 -22.48 -32.37
CA MET A 183 5.90 -22.29 -31.85
C MET A 183 6.47 -23.59 -31.28
N ALA A 184 5.68 -24.33 -30.50
CA ALA A 184 6.05 -25.62 -29.93
C ALA A 184 6.52 -26.61 -31.01
N LYS A 185 5.79 -26.69 -32.13
CA LYS A 185 6.17 -27.52 -33.28
C LYS A 185 7.48 -27.06 -33.92
N GLN A 186 7.68 -25.75 -34.09
CA GLN A 186 8.92 -25.21 -34.66
C GLN A 186 10.14 -25.47 -33.78
N LEU A 187 9.98 -25.35 -32.47
CA LEU A 187 11.05 -25.54 -31.49
C LEU A 187 11.26 -27.00 -31.08
N ASN A 188 10.37 -27.91 -31.51
CA ASN A 188 10.32 -29.31 -31.11
C ASN A 188 10.27 -29.47 -29.58
N VAL A 189 9.29 -28.81 -28.96
CA VAL A 189 9.04 -28.82 -27.51
C VAL A 189 7.60 -29.24 -27.27
N MET A 190 7.35 -30.12 -26.30
CA MET A 190 6.00 -30.41 -25.83
C MET A 190 5.64 -29.39 -24.74
N PRO A 191 4.76 -28.41 -24.99
CA PRO A 191 4.49 -27.32 -24.07
C PRO A 191 3.71 -27.81 -22.84
N ASN A 192 3.98 -27.25 -21.65
CA ASN A 192 3.01 -27.35 -20.56
C ASN A 192 2.01 -26.20 -20.69
N ILE A 193 0.75 -26.55 -20.93
CA ILE A 193 -0.34 -25.61 -21.16
C ILE A 193 -1.23 -25.56 -19.91
N GLY A 194 -1.50 -24.33 -19.47
CA GLY A 194 -2.61 -24.02 -18.58
C GLY A 194 -3.75 -23.37 -19.35
N ILE A 195 -4.98 -23.41 -18.83
CA ILE A 195 -6.09 -22.60 -19.36
C ILE A 195 -6.70 -21.80 -18.22
N ARG A 196 -6.82 -20.48 -18.40
CA ARG A 196 -7.57 -19.61 -17.50
C ARG A 196 -9.06 -19.70 -17.84
N ILE A 197 -9.87 -20.07 -16.87
CA ILE A 197 -11.32 -20.25 -17.03
C ILE A 197 -12.04 -19.04 -16.42
N LYS A 198 -13.01 -18.49 -17.16
CA LYS A 198 -13.96 -17.51 -16.62
C LYS A 198 -14.99 -18.21 -15.75
N LEU A 199 -15.11 -17.75 -14.52
CA LEU A 199 -16.13 -18.21 -13.58
C LEU A 199 -17.33 -17.25 -13.64
N ALA A 200 -18.53 -17.78 -13.40
CA ALA A 200 -19.71 -16.96 -13.14
C ALA A 200 -19.58 -16.21 -11.80
N SER A 201 -18.76 -16.75 -10.88
CA SER A 201 -18.44 -16.15 -9.59
C SER A 201 -17.44 -14.98 -9.73
N SER A 202 -17.80 -13.78 -9.24
CA SER A 202 -16.92 -12.61 -9.11
C SER A 202 -16.31 -12.46 -7.70
N GLY A 203 -15.33 -11.56 -7.59
CA GLY A 203 -14.67 -11.18 -6.33
C GLY A 203 -15.54 -10.30 -5.42
N SER A 204 -14.90 -9.36 -4.74
CA SER A 204 -15.54 -8.36 -3.88
C SER A 204 -14.59 -7.20 -3.62
N GLY A 205 -15.13 -6.05 -3.22
CA GLY A 205 -14.33 -4.86 -2.91
C GLY A 205 -13.81 -4.17 -4.17
N LYS A 206 -12.77 -3.36 -4.01
CA LYS A 206 -12.27 -2.43 -5.04
C LYS A 206 -11.76 -3.08 -6.34
N TRP A 207 -11.51 -4.39 -6.33
CA TRP A 207 -10.99 -5.14 -7.47
C TRP A 207 -11.98 -6.17 -8.05
N GLU A 208 -13.28 -6.06 -7.75
CA GLU A 208 -14.30 -7.02 -8.19
C GLU A 208 -14.32 -7.24 -9.71
N ASP A 209 -14.15 -6.17 -10.50
CA ASP A 209 -14.18 -6.20 -11.98
C ASP A 209 -12.98 -6.95 -12.60
N SER A 210 -11.96 -7.28 -11.80
CA SER A 210 -10.80 -8.06 -12.27
C SER A 210 -11.06 -9.58 -12.37
N GLY A 211 -12.22 -10.04 -11.89
CA GLY A 211 -12.65 -11.44 -11.92
C GLY A 211 -14.01 -11.64 -12.58
N GLY A 212 -14.49 -12.89 -12.63
CA GLY A 212 -15.82 -13.23 -13.15
C GLY A 212 -15.97 -13.13 -14.68
N ASP A 213 -17.21 -13.16 -15.16
CA ASP A 213 -17.55 -13.11 -16.60
C ASP A 213 -17.05 -11.85 -17.32
N ALA A 214 -17.05 -10.71 -16.61
CA ALA A 214 -16.62 -9.41 -17.11
C ALA A 214 -15.09 -9.28 -17.26
N SER A 215 -14.31 -10.24 -16.72
CA SER A 215 -12.85 -10.24 -16.81
C SER A 215 -12.35 -10.11 -18.25
N LYS A 216 -11.32 -9.27 -18.44
CA LYS A 216 -10.60 -9.11 -19.73
C LYS A 216 -9.85 -10.36 -20.19
N PHE A 217 -9.61 -11.31 -19.28
CA PHE A 217 -8.81 -12.52 -19.51
C PHE A 217 -9.58 -13.78 -19.10
N GLY A 218 -9.24 -14.89 -19.76
CA GLY A 218 -9.83 -16.20 -19.53
C GLY A 218 -10.82 -16.59 -20.62
N LEU A 219 -10.99 -17.90 -20.79
CA LEU A 219 -11.92 -18.50 -21.73
C LEU A 219 -13.28 -18.70 -21.06
N THR A 220 -14.34 -18.33 -21.78
CA THR A 220 -15.70 -18.77 -21.47
C THR A 220 -15.82 -20.29 -21.63
N SER A 221 -16.88 -20.90 -21.10
CA SER A 221 -17.13 -22.34 -21.27
C SER A 221 -17.19 -22.77 -22.74
N SER A 222 -17.70 -21.92 -23.64
CA SER A 222 -17.72 -22.19 -25.09
C SER A 222 -16.31 -22.20 -25.67
N GLU A 223 -15.51 -21.16 -25.38
CA GLU A 223 -14.13 -21.06 -25.85
C GLU A 223 -13.24 -22.15 -25.24
N LEU A 224 -13.52 -22.58 -24.00
CA LEU A 224 -12.85 -23.73 -23.39
C LEU A 224 -13.11 -24.99 -24.21
N LEU A 225 -14.36 -25.31 -24.55
CA LEU A 225 -14.67 -26.48 -25.39
C LEU A 225 -13.99 -26.40 -26.76
N GLU A 226 -13.94 -25.21 -27.38
CA GLU A 226 -13.19 -25.00 -28.62
C GLU A 226 -11.67 -25.23 -28.44
N ALA A 227 -11.10 -24.81 -27.31
CA ALA A 227 -9.70 -25.05 -26.97
C ALA A 227 -9.39 -26.54 -26.78
N LEU A 228 -10.28 -27.28 -26.12
CA LEU A 228 -10.15 -28.72 -25.93
C LEU A 228 -10.21 -29.47 -27.27
N ASP A 229 -11.20 -29.18 -28.12
CA ASP A 229 -11.31 -29.76 -29.47
C ASP A 229 -10.07 -29.45 -30.34
N PHE A 230 -9.54 -28.23 -30.23
CA PHE A 230 -8.30 -27.87 -30.91
C PHE A 230 -7.09 -28.69 -30.42
N LEU A 231 -6.94 -28.87 -29.10
CA LEU A 231 -5.86 -29.68 -28.52
C LEU A 231 -5.94 -31.14 -28.98
N GLU A 232 -7.14 -31.73 -29.02
CA GLU A 232 -7.32 -33.10 -29.51
C GLU A 232 -6.97 -33.23 -31.00
N LYS A 233 -7.46 -32.31 -31.84
CA LYS A 233 -7.13 -32.28 -33.28
C LYS A 233 -5.64 -32.08 -33.58
N LYS A 234 -4.89 -31.52 -32.64
CA LYS A 234 -3.44 -31.31 -32.74
C LYS A 234 -2.63 -32.39 -32.03
N GLU A 235 -3.28 -33.43 -31.48
CA GLU A 235 -2.62 -34.49 -30.70
C GLU A 235 -1.85 -33.93 -29.49
N MET A 236 -2.34 -32.81 -28.92
CA MET A 236 -1.73 -32.08 -27.80
C MET A 236 -2.51 -32.27 -26.49
N LYS A 237 -3.35 -33.30 -26.40
CA LYS A 237 -4.20 -33.56 -25.22
C LYS A 237 -3.39 -33.61 -23.91
N GLU A 238 -2.23 -34.26 -23.94
CA GLU A 238 -1.30 -34.39 -22.80
C GLU A 238 -0.57 -33.08 -22.42
N CYS A 239 -0.65 -32.05 -23.27
CA CYS A 239 -0.04 -30.76 -22.99
C CYS A 239 -0.86 -29.95 -21.97
N LEU A 240 -2.19 -30.15 -21.92
CA LEU A 240 -3.05 -29.47 -20.95
C LEU A 240 -2.90 -30.12 -19.56
N LYS A 241 -2.25 -29.39 -18.66
CA LYS A 241 -1.90 -29.89 -17.32
C LYS A 241 -2.42 -29.02 -16.19
N LEU A 242 -2.87 -27.80 -16.48
CA LEU A 242 -3.26 -26.82 -15.48
C LEU A 242 -4.57 -26.12 -15.85
N ILE A 243 -5.47 -25.94 -14.89
CA ILE A 243 -6.53 -24.93 -14.98
C ILE A 243 -6.26 -23.82 -13.99
N HIS A 244 -6.54 -22.59 -14.40
CA HIS A 244 -6.33 -21.39 -13.60
C HIS A 244 -7.63 -20.61 -13.53
N PHE A 245 -7.89 -19.96 -12.40
CA PHE A 245 -8.90 -18.92 -12.30
C PHE A 245 -8.42 -17.83 -11.36
N HIS A 246 -8.97 -16.62 -11.54
CA HIS A 246 -8.63 -15.49 -10.69
C HIS A 246 -9.88 -14.66 -10.42
N ILE A 247 -10.17 -14.48 -9.13
CA ILE A 247 -11.35 -13.77 -8.64
C ILE A 247 -11.08 -12.30 -8.28
N GLY A 248 -9.86 -11.80 -8.50
CA GLY A 248 -9.43 -10.45 -8.14
C GLY A 248 -8.53 -10.42 -6.90
N SER A 249 -7.90 -9.27 -6.66
CA SER A 249 -7.10 -9.00 -5.45
C SER A 249 -8.00 -8.64 -4.27
N GLN A 250 -7.51 -8.85 -3.03
CA GLN A 250 -8.15 -8.37 -1.80
C GLN A 250 -9.63 -8.79 -1.67
N VAL A 251 -9.91 -10.09 -1.80
CA VAL A 251 -11.28 -10.60 -1.64
C VAL A 251 -11.64 -10.53 -0.17
N THR A 252 -12.60 -9.68 0.19
CA THR A 252 -12.93 -9.38 1.60
C THR A 252 -13.81 -10.45 2.26
N LYS A 253 -14.51 -11.27 1.44
CA LYS A 253 -15.51 -12.26 1.90
C LYS A 253 -15.12 -13.69 1.53
N ILE A 254 -14.91 -14.54 2.53
CA ILE A 254 -14.60 -15.96 2.33
C ILE A 254 -15.66 -16.71 1.50
N ARG A 255 -16.93 -16.32 1.63
CA ARG A 255 -18.03 -16.93 0.87
C ARG A 255 -17.84 -16.80 -0.66
N ARG A 256 -17.23 -15.71 -1.14
CA ARG A 256 -16.94 -15.52 -2.58
C ARG A 256 -15.91 -16.53 -3.04
N ILE A 257 -14.84 -16.70 -2.27
CA ILE A 257 -13.78 -17.70 -2.51
C ILE A 257 -14.39 -19.11 -2.53
N LYS A 258 -15.22 -19.47 -1.54
CA LYS A 258 -15.93 -20.76 -1.50
C LYS A 258 -16.76 -21.03 -2.75
N THR A 259 -17.44 -20.00 -3.26
CA THR A 259 -18.29 -20.15 -4.45
C THR A 259 -17.44 -20.41 -5.69
N ALA A 260 -16.37 -19.64 -5.87
CA ALA A 260 -15.43 -19.81 -6.97
C ALA A 260 -14.72 -21.18 -6.94
N LEU A 261 -14.25 -21.62 -5.76
CA LEU A 261 -13.62 -22.93 -5.59
C LEU A 261 -14.56 -24.08 -5.96
N ARG A 262 -15.84 -24.00 -5.56
CA ARG A 262 -16.84 -25.01 -5.92
C ARG A 262 -17.05 -25.07 -7.42
N GLU A 263 -17.16 -23.93 -8.07
CA GLU A 263 -17.30 -23.85 -9.53
C GLU A 263 -16.06 -24.41 -10.24
N ALA A 264 -14.86 -23.99 -9.86
CA ALA A 264 -13.60 -24.48 -10.41
C ALA A 264 -13.40 -25.99 -10.21
N SER A 265 -13.82 -26.53 -9.05
CA SER A 265 -13.79 -27.98 -8.79
C SER A 265 -14.62 -28.77 -9.80
N GLN A 266 -15.73 -28.19 -10.28
CA GLN A 266 -16.55 -28.85 -11.30
C GLN A 266 -15.85 -28.83 -12.66
N PHE A 267 -15.19 -27.73 -13.04
CA PHE A 267 -14.37 -27.72 -14.26
C PHE A 267 -13.28 -28.80 -14.21
N TYR A 268 -12.60 -28.95 -13.08
CA TYR A 268 -11.61 -30.01 -12.88
C TYR A 268 -12.21 -31.41 -13.11
N VAL A 269 -13.35 -31.71 -12.48
CA VAL A 269 -14.07 -32.98 -12.64
C VAL A 269 -14.49 -33.23 -14.09
N GLN A 270 -15.09 -32.22 -14.75
CA GLN A 270 -15.57 -32.36 -16.12
C GLN A 270 -14.41 -32.57 -17.12
N LEU A 271 -13.27 -31.91 -16.94
CA LEU A 271 -12.10 -32.10 -17.79
C LEU A 271 -11.52 -33.52 -17.66
N HIS A 272 -11.48 -34.07 -16.44
CA HIS A 272 -11.13 -35.48 -16.22
C HIS A 272 -12.12 -36.44 -16.88
N ALA A 273 -13.42 -36.16 -16.78
CA ALA A 273 -14.45 -36.96 -17.45
C ALA A 273 -14.33 -36.94 -18.99
N MET A 274 -13.82 -35.84 -19.56
CA MET A 274 -13.47 -35.72 -20.98
C MET A 274 -12.10 -36.36 -21.33
N GLY A 275 -11.42 -36.95 -20.35
CA GLY A 275 -10.15 -37.66 -20.50
C GLY A 275 -8.91 -36.77 -20.50
N PHE A 276 -9.00 -35.50 -20.11
CA PHE A 276 -7.82 -34.64 -19.93
C PHE A 276 -7.17 -34.90 -18.58
N ASN A 277 -5.86 -35.14 -18.56
CA ASN A 277 -5.09 -35.36 -17.34
C ASN A 277 -4.63 -34.04 -16.71
N VAL A 278 -5.58 -33.23 -16.23
CA VAL A 278 -5.27 -31.99 -15.51
C VAL A 278 -4.63 -32.33 -14.17
N GLN A 279 -3.43 -31.81 -13.92
CA GLN A 279 -2.61 -32.09 -12.75
C GLN A 279 -2.63 -30.95 -11.72
N PHE A 280 -2.88 -29.72 -12.17
CA PHE A 280 -2.84 -28.52 -11.34
C PHE A 280 -4.16 -27.76 -11.40
N VAL A 281 -4.63 -27.33 -10.23
CA VAL A 281 -5.67 -26.31 -10.08
C VAL A 281 -5.03 -25.10 -9.42
N ASP A 282 -4.88 -24.05 -10.21
CA ASP A 282 -4.38 -22.77 -9.77
C ASP A 282 -5.56 -21.87 -9.39
N ILE A 283 -5.66 -21.58 -8.10
CA ILE A 283 -6.74 -20.78 -7.52
C ILE A 283 -6.43 -19.28 -7.57
N GLY A 284 -5.31 -18.90 -8.18
CA GLY A 284 -4.83 -17.54 -8.33
C GLY A 284 -4.56 -16.85 -7.00
N GLY A 285 -4.50 -15.51 -7.05
CA GLY A 285 -4.45 -14.67 -5.86
C GLY A 285 -5.83 -14.43 -5.23
N GLY A 286 -5.93 -13.40 -4.40
CA GLY A 286 -7.19 -12.95 -3.79
C GLY A 286 -7.27 -13.13 -2.28
N LEU A 287 -6.36 -13.90 -1.69
CA LEU A 287 -6.11 -13.86 -0.24
C LEU A 287 -5.80 -12.42 0.18
N GLY A 288 -6.74 -11.82 0.90
CA GLY A 288 -6.63 -10.42 1.32
C GLY A 288 -5.79 -10.22 2.57
N VAL A 289 -5.49 -8.96 2.84
CA VAL A 289 -4.78 -8.47 4.03
C VAL A 289 -5.74 -7.63 4.86
N ASP A 290 -5.70 -7.79 6.17
CA ASP A 290 -6.49 -6.95 7.08
C ASP A 290 -5.74 -5.65 7.35
N TYR A 291 -5.97 -4.62 6.53
CA TYR A 291 -5.26 -3.34 6.67
C TYR A 291 -5.80 -2.49 7.82
N ASP A 292 -7.10 -2.59 8.14
CA ASP A 292 -7.69 -1.80 9.23
C ASP A 292 -7.75 -2.52 10.57
N GLY A 293 -7.50 -3.83 10.60
CA GLY A 293 -7.47 -4.66 11.80
C GLY A 293 -8.85 -5.02 12.34
N THR A 294 -9.92 -4.77 11.58
CA THR A 294 -11.30 -5.03 12.02
C THR A 294 -11.75 -6.47 11.82
N ARG A 295 -11.02 -7.26 11.01
CA ARG A 295 -11.40 -8.60 10.57
C ARG A 295 -12.84 -8.69 10.05
N SER A 296 -13.28 -7.64 9.38
CA SER A 296 -14.63 -7.50 8.86
C SER A 296 -14.65 -7.35 7.34
N SER A 297 -15.69 -7.88 6.71
CA SER A 297 -16.00 -7.64 5.30
C SER A 297 -16.89 -6.41 5.06
N SER A 298 -17.23 -5.66 6.12
CA SER A 298 -17.92 -4.37 6.00
C SER A 298 -16.98 -3.27 5.53
N SER A 299 -15.68 -3.44 5.75
CA SER A 299 -14.62 -2.61 5.19
C SER A 299 -14.04 -3.25 3.94
N GLU A 300 -13.74 -2.43 2.94
CA GLU A 300 -13.09 -2.88 1.70
C GLU A 300 -11.57 -3.07 1.88
N SER A 301 -11.00 -2.55 2.97
CA SER A 301 -9.59 -2.68 3.31
C SER A 301 -9.31 -3.80 4.32
N SER A 302 -10.30 -4.67 4.60
CA SER A 302 -10.16 -5.79 5.54
C SER A 302 -10.73 -7.10 4.98
N VAL A 303 -10.52 -8.20 5.71
CA VAL A 303 -11.01 -9.55 5.38
C VAL A 303 -11.75 -10.19 6.56
N ASN A 304 -12.79 -10.98 6.28
CA ASN A 304 -13.55 -11.69 7.32
C ASN A 304 -13.08 -13.13 7.60
N TYR A 305 -11.85 -13.47 7.24
CA TYR A 305 -11.32 -14.83 7.33
C TYR A 305 -9.84 -14.85 7.69
N SER A 306 -9.32 -16.05 7.96
CA SER A 306 -7.90 -16.27 8.22
C SER A 306 -7.23 -16.99 7.04
N ILE A 307 -5.89 -16.98 7.01
CA ILE A 307 -5.12 -17.80 6.07
C ILE A 307 -5.50 -19.28 6.22
N GLN A 308 -5.66 -19.77 7.45
CA GLN A 308 -6.04 -21.16 7.69
C GLN A 308 -7.42 -21.49 7.13
N GLU A 309 -8.42 -20.61 7.32
CA GLU A 309 -9.75 -20.82 6.75
C GLU A 309 -9.70 -20.84 5.21
N TYR A 310 -9.01 -19.88 4.59
CA TYR A 310 -8.80 -19.85 3.14
C TYR A 310 -8.18 -21.13 2.60
N VAL A 311 -7.16 -21.65 3.29
CA VAL A 311 -6.47 -22.88 2.90
C VAL A 311 -7.34 -24.12 3.13
N ASN A 312 -8.06 -24.18 4.26
CA ASN A 312 -9.00 -25.26 4.56
C ASN A 312 -10.05 -25.38 3.47
N ASP A 313 -10.68 -24.25 3.11
CA ASP A 313 -11.74 -24.23 2.11
C ASP A 313 -11.22 -24.60 0.71
N SER A 314 -9.99 -24.18 0.38
CA SER A 314 -9.31 -24.54 -0.86
C SER A 314 -9.06 -26.05 -0.97
N ILE A 315 -8.48 -26.64 0.08
CA ILE A 315 -8.17 -28.07 0.11
C ILE A 315 -9.45 -28.91 0.18
N SER A 316 -10.32 -28.63 1.15
CA SER A 316 -11.51 -29.46 1.40
C SER A 316 -12.41 -29.53 0.18
N THR A 317 -12.61 -28.40 -0.53
CA THR A 317 -13.47 -28.34 -1.71
C THR A 317 -12.94 -29.22 -2.85
N LEU A 318 -11.63 -29.20 -3.09
CA LEU A 318 -11.01 -29.98 -4.16
C LEU A 318 -10.88 -31.46 -3.79
N VAL A 319 -10.57 -31.77 -2.54
CA VAL A 319 -10.57 -33.15 -2.03
C VAL A 319 -11.97 -33.77 -2.17
N ASP A 320 -13.00 -33.09 -1.67
CA ASP A 320 -14.38 -33.56 -1.74
C ASP A 320 -14.83 -33.83 -3.17
N ALA A 321 -14.47 -32.94 -4.11
CA ALA A 321 -14.80 -33.09 -5.52
C ALA A 321 -14.06 -34.28 -6.14
N SER A 322 -12.78 -34.46 -5.83
CA SER A 322 -11.97 -35.57 -6.33
C SER A 322 -12.46 -36.92 -5.80
N ASP A 323 -12.64 -37.06 -4.50
CA ASP A 323 -13.06 -38.31 -3.86
C ASP A 323 -14.45 -38.76 -4.32
N LYS A 324 -15.41 -37.83 -4.45
CA LYS A 324 -16.77 -38.14 -4.95
C LYS A 324 -16.79 -38.68 -6.37
N ASN A 325 -15.82 -38.27 -7.19
CA ASN A 325 -15.75 -38.63 -8.61
C ASN A 325 -14.69 -39.70 -8.90
N GLY A 326 -13.96 -40.19 -7.88
CA GLY A 326 -12.93 -41.21 -8.04
C GLY A 326 -11.74 -40.75 -8.89
N ILE A 327 -11.43 -39.46 -8.90
CA ILE A 327 -10.31 -38.87 -9.65
C ILE A 327 -9.17 -38.46 -8.69
N PRO A 328 -7.92 -38.29 -9.18
CA PRO A 328 -6.82 -37.84 -8.34
C PRO A 328 -7.10 -36.50 -7.67
N HIS A 329 -6.44 -36.25 -6.54
CA HIS A 329 -6.43 -34.91 -5.95
C HIS A 329 -5.51 -34.05 -6.85
N PRO A 330 -5.93 -32.84 -7.28
CA PRO A 330 -5.06 -31.96 -8.06
C PRO A 330 -3.96 -31.41 -7.18
N ASN A 331 -2.81 -31.06 -7.76
CA ASN A 331 -1.88 -30.14 -7.12
C ASN A 331 -2.51 -28.75 -7.05
N ILE A 332 -2.42 -28.09 -5.89
CA ILE A 332 -3.03 -26.78 -5.67
C ILE A 332 -1.93 -25.71 -5.75
N ILE A 333 -2.17 -24.68 -6.57
CA ILE A 333 -1.34 -23.48 -6.66
C ILE A 333 -2.12 -22.29 -6.10
N THR A 334 -1.49 -21.45 -5.27
CA THR A 334 -2.00 -20.12 -4.89
C THR A 334 -1.00 -19.03 -5.27
N GLU A 335 -1.50 -17.92 -5.83
CA GLU A 335 -0.71 -16.75 -6.25
C GLU A 335 -0.88 -15.57 -5.28
N SER A 336 -0.79 -15.83 -3.98
CA SER A 336 -1.16 -14.87 -2.91
C SER A 336 -0.09 -13.81 -2.62
N GLY A 337 0.37 -13.06 -3.63
CA GLY A 337 1.49 -12.12 -3.51
C GLY A 337 1.29 -11.02 -2.46
N ARG A 338 0.13 -10.32 -2.46
CA ARG A 338 -0.19 -9.27 -1.47
C ARG A 338 -0.08 -9.80 -0.02
N ALA A 339 -0.57 -11.01 0.22
CA ALA A 339 -0.56 -11.62 1.54
C ALA A 339 0.85 -12.02 2.00
N LEU A 340 1.79 -12.22 1.07
CA LEU A 340 3.20 -12.49 1.37
C LEU A 340 3.97 -11.20 1.66
N THR A 341 3.73 -10.12 0.90
CA THR A 341 4.59 -8.93 0.94
C THR A 341 4.04 -7.76 1.73
N ALA A 342 2.73 -7.61 1.98
CA ALA A 342 2.22 -6.36 2.56
C ALA A 342 2.95 -5.92 3.84
N HIS A 343 3.21 -6.83 4.78
CA HIS A 343 3.73 -6.51 6.11
C HIS A 343 5.24 -6.24 6.16
N HIS A 344 5.99 -6.55 5.10
CA HIS A 344 7.46 -6.53 5.19
C HIS A 344 8.08 -5.14 5.11
N SER A 345 7.31 -4.12 4.74
CA SER A 345 7.83 -2.75 4.55
C SER A 345 7.05 -1.72 5.35
N VAL A 346 7.78 -0.73 5.89
CA VAL A 346 7.24 0.43 6.60
C VAL A 346 7.86 1.69 5.98
N LEU A 347 7.03 2.63 5.54
CA LEU A 347 7.48 3.95 5.10
C LEU A 347 7.57 4.87 6.33
N ILE A 348 8.69 5.54 6.53
CA ILE A 348 8.90 6.50 7.61
C ILE A 348 9.20 7.87 7.01
N PHE A 349 8.51 8.90 7.48
CA PHE A 349 8.73 10.28 7.10
C PHE A 349 8.56 11.25 8.26
N GLU A 350 9.17 12.43 8.14
CA GLU A 350 9.09 13.51 9.12
C GLU A 350 7.87 14.41 8.88
N VAL A 351 7.27 14.91 9.96
CA VAL A 351 6.35 16.05 9.90
C VAL A 351 7.16 17.34 10.04
N LEU A 352 7.16 18.15 8.98
CA LEU A 352 7.95 19.39 8.90
C LEU A 352 7.26 20.54 9.63
N GLU A 353 5.97 20.70 9.41
CA GLU A 353 5.20 21.81 9.97
C GLU A 353 3.72 21.45 10.15
N THR A 354 3.03 22.29 10.92
CA THR A 354 1.59 22.20 11.12
C THR A 354 0.92 23.53 10.83
N THR A 355 -0.18 23.48 10.10
CA THR A 355 -1.08 24.63 9.97
C THR A 355 -2.34 24.37 10.78
N THR A 356 -2.57 25.24 11.76
CA THR A 356 -3.78 25.26 12.57
C THR A 356 -4.71 26.37 12.10
N LEU A 357 -5.99 26.26 12.43
CA LEU A 357 -6.94 27.34 12.21
C LEU A 357 -6.68 28.48 13.19
N PRO A 358 -6.91 29.73 12.78
CA PRO A 358 -6.60 30.89 13.60
C PRO A 358 -7.43 30.88 14.89
N GLU A 359 -6.86 31.45 15.95
CA GLU A 359 -7.47 31.50 17.27
C GLU A 359 -7.55 32.96 17.73
N TRP A 360 -8.60 33.27 18.49
CA TRP A 360 -8.70 34.49 19.25
C TRP A 360 -7.75 34.39 20.44
N ASP A 361 -7.10 35.51 20.78
CA ASP A 361 -6.24 35.57 21.96
C ASP A 361 -7.10 36.00 23.14
N ASP A 362 -7.11 35.20 24.21
CA ASP A 362 -7.88 35.48 25.44
C ASP A 362 -7.47 36.81 26.08
N GLU A 363 -6.26 37.31 25.80
CA GLU A 363 -5.76 38.60 26.28
C GLU A 363 -6.18 39.79 25.38
N GLU A 364 -6.74 39.53 24.20
CA GLU A 364 -7.12 40.57 23.23
C GLU A 364 -8.52 41.12 23.52
N GLU A 365 -8.58 42.42 23.85
CA GLU A 365 -9.82 43.16 24.00
C GLU A 365 -10.30 43.77 22.68
N ILE A 366 -11.61 43.77 22.46
CA ILE A 366 -12.21 44.38 21.28
C ILE A 366 -12.35 45.88 21.47
N ALA A 367 -11.81 46.63 20.51
CA ALA A 367 -11.91 48.07 20.50
C ALA A 367 -13.39 48.51 20.46
N PRO A 368 -13.80 49.56 21.20
CA PRO A 368 -15.20 50.01 21.22
C PRO A 368 -15.76 50.43 19.85
N ASP A 369 -14.89 50.75 18.90
CA ASP A 369 -15.20 51.14 17.52
C ASP A 369 -15.04 49.99 16.50
N ALA A 370 -14.84 48.75 16.97
CA ALA A 370 -14.83 47.57 16.12
C ALA A 370 -16.18 47.40 15.39
N HIS A 371 -16.15 46.77 14.21
CA HIS A 371 -17.36 46.52 13.43
C HIS A 371 -18.41 45.74 14.22
N GLU A 372 -19.70 46.01 14.00
CA GLU A 372 -20.82 45.39 14.73
C GLU A 372 -20.74 43.86 14.75
N LEU A 373 -20.55 43.22 13.59
CA LEU A 373 -20.33 41.78 13.46
C LEU A 373 -19.17 41.20 14.31
N VAL A 374 -18.09 41.98 14.53
CA VAL A 374 -16.97 41.57 15.40
C VAL A 374 -17.41 41.59 16.86
N GLN A 375 -18.14 42.64 17.27
CA GLN A 375 -18.66 42.77 18.63
C GLN A 375 -19.69 41.66 18.94
N GLU A 376 -20.56 41.34 17.98
CA GLU A 376 -21.56 40.28 18.10
C GLU A 376 -20.89 38.91 18.28
N LEU A 377 -19.91 38.55 17.43
CA LEU A 377 -19.19 37.28 17.55
C LEU A 377 -18.46 37.16 18.89
N TYR A 378 -17.83 38.23 19.36
CA TYR A 378 -17.18 38.20 20.66
C TYR A 378 -18.15 38.04 21.82
N GLY A 379 -19.33 38.66 21.75
CA GLY A 379 -20.40 38.43 22.72
C GLY A 379 -20.87 36.97 22.73
N ILE A 380 -20.94 36.32 21.56
CA ILE A 380 -21.23 34.88 21.46
C ILE A 380 -20.12 34.06 22.13
N TRP A 381 -18.86 34.38 21.83
CA TRP A 381 -17.69 33.69 22.39
C TRP A 381 -17.62 33.81 23.92
N ASP A 382 -17.70 35.03 24.47
CA ASP A 382 -17.60 35.30 25.92
C ASP A 382 -18.74 34.64 26.74
N THR A 383 -19.93 34.49 26.14
CA THR A 383 -21.10 33.91 26.84
C THR A 383 -21.37 32.45 26.50
N LEU A 384 -20.49 31.81 25.72
CA LEU A 384 -20.67 30.46 25.23
C LEU A 384 -20.79 29.46 26.40
N ASN A 385 -21.80 28.60 26.31
CA ASN A 385 -22.02 27.54 27.28
C ASN A 385 -22.82 26.39 26.66
N GLN A 386 -22.85 25.25 27.36
CA GLN A 386 -23.47 24.02 26.90
C GLN A 386 -24.96 24.17 26.49
N ASN A 387 -25.73 25.05 27.15
CA ASN A 387 -27.16 25.18 26.85
C ASN A 387 -27.43 26.01 25.59
N LYS A 388 -26.50 26.88 25.20
CA LYS A 388 -26.63 27.81 24.07
C LYS A 388 -25.77 27.44 22.87
N MET A 389 -24.96 26.38 22.96
CA MET A 389 -23.97 26.03 21.94
C MET A 389 -24.54 25.87 20.51
N LEU A 390 -25.78 25.38 20.36
CA LEU A 390 -26.38 25.20 19.02
C LEU A 390 -26.86 26.53 18.42
N GLU A 391 -27.43 27.41 19.23
CA GLU A 391 -27.79 28.78 18.84
C GLU A 391 -26.53 29.57 18.49
N ALA A 392 -25.54 29.55 19.39
CA ALA A 392 -24.23 30.17 19.18
C ALA A 392 -23.53 29.69 17.91
N TRP A 393 -23.64 28.39 17.58
CA TRP A 393 -23.11 27.85 16.34
C TRP A 393 -23.77 28.46 15.10
N HIS A 394 -25.10 28.46 15.05
CA HIS A 394 -25.85 28.99 13.92
C HIS A 394 -25.62 30.50 13.74
N ASP A 395 -25.62 31.25 14.83
CA ASP A 395 -25.37 32.69 14.80
C ASP A 395 -23.94 32.98 14.32
N ALA A 396 -22.94 32.23 14.81
CA ALA A 396 -21.56 32.38 14.36
C ALA A 396 -21.39 32.03 12.87
N GLN A 397 -22.08 31.01 12.36
CA GLN A 397 -22.11 30.67 10.93
C GLN A 397 -22.71 31.80 10.09
N GLN A 398 -23.87 32.32 10.52
CA GLN A 398 -24.54 33.41 9.81
C GLN A 398 -23.67 34.67 9.76
N ILE A 399 -23.08 35.07 10.89
CA ILE A 399 -22.21 36.26 10.94
C ILE A 399 -20.98 36.08 10.04
N ARG A 400 -20.38 34.88 10.01
CA ARG A 400 -19.26 34.60 9.10
C ARG A 400 -19.67 34.70 7.63
N GLU A 401 -20.82 34.14 7.25
CA GLU A 401 -21.32 34.21 5.87
C GLU A 401 -21.59 35.67 5.46
N GLU A 402 -22.24 36.45 6.32
CA GLU A 402 -22.48 37.88 6.10
C GLU A 402 -21.17 38.65 5.96
N ALA A 403 -20.19 38.40 6.84
CA ALA A 403 -18.88 39.04 6.77
C ALA A 403 -18.13 38.73 5.47
N LEU A 404 -18.23 37.50 4.96
CA LEU A 404 -17.63 37.11 3.68
C LEU A 404 -18.31 37.82 2.50
N ASP A 405 -19.64 37.95 2.53
CA ASP A 405 -20.39 38.68 1.52
C ASP A 405 -20.03 40.18 1.53
N LEU A 406 -20.03 40.82 2.70
CA LEU A 406 -19.65 42.23 2.85
C LEU A 406 -18.19 42.49 2.43
N PHE A 407 -17.26 41.59 2.77
CA PHE A 407 -15.87 41.69 2.32
C PHE A 407 -15.76 41.58 0.80
N SER A 408 -16.52 40.68 0.16
CA SER A 408 -16.51 40.50 -1.29
C SER A 408 -17.01 41.75 -2.04
N HIS A 409 -17.88 42.54 -1.41
CA HIS A 409 -18.38 43.81 -1.91
C HIS A 409 -17.52 45.02 -1.51
N GLY A 410 -16.41 44.81 -0.78
CA GLY A 410 -15.50 45.88 -0.34
C GLY A 410 -16.05 46.76 0.79
N ILE A 411 -17.09 46.30 1.49
CA ILE A 411 -17.72 47.02 2.61
C ILE A 411 -16.94 46.82 3.90
N VAL A 412 -16.40 45.61 4.11
CA VAL A 412 -15.61 45.23 5.28
C VAL A 412 -14.13 45.17 4.91
N ASP A 413 -13.26 45.69 5.77
CA ASP A 413 -11.81 45.67 5.56
C ASP A 413 -11.16 44.34 5.98
N LEU A 414 -9.88 44.17 5.61
CA LEU A 414 -9.15 42.93 5.89
C LEU A 414 -8.97 42.69 7.40
N LYS A 415 -8.82 43.74 8.21
CA LYS A 415 -8.64 43.60 9.67
C LYS A 415 -9.89 43.04 10.32
N THR A 416 -11.05 43.62 10.00
CA THR A 416 -12.35 43.16 10.47
C THR A 416 -12.60 41.71 10.05
N ARG A 417 -12.34 41.38 8.77
CA ARG A 417 -12.44 39.99 8.30
C ARG A 417 -11.55 39.04 9.09
N ALA A 418 -10.30 39.42 9.38
CA ALA A 418 -9.39 38.59 10.15
C ALA A 418 -9.84 38.38 11.60
N GLN A 419 -10.40 39.41 12.25
CA GLN A 419 -10.98 39.30 13.59
C GLN A 419 -12.19 38.35 13.60
N ILE A 420 -13.08 38.47 12.62
CA ILE A 420 -14.23 37.58 12.44
C ILE A 420 -13.79 36.13 12.24
N GLU A 421 -12.78 35.89 11.39
CA GLU A 421 -12.23 34.55 11.17
C GLU A 421 -11.66 33.96 12.47
N ARG A 422 -10.86 34.72 13.24
CA ARG A 422 -10.30 34.29 14.54
C ARG A 422 -11.39 33.94 15.56
N LEU A 423 -12.39 34.80 15.73
CA LEU A 423 -13.51 34.57 16.66
C LEU A 423 -14.34 33.36 16.25
N TYR A 424 -14.74 33.28 14.98
CA TYR A 424 -15.53 32.17 14.46
C TYR A 424 -14.86 30.82 14.73
N TRP A 425 -13.57 30.69 14.41
CA TRP A 425 -12.85 29.43 14.62
C TRP A 425 -12.65 29.11 16.09
N SER A 426 -12.53 30.11 16.96
CA SER A 426 -12.45 29.94 18.41
C SER A 426 -13.76 29.43 19.01
N ILE A 427 -14.89 30.05 18.64
CA ILE A 427 -16.24 29.58 18.97
C ILE A 427 -16.43 28.13 18.50
N THR A 428 -16.06 27.84 17.24
CA THR A 428 -16.17 26.50 16.66
C THR A 428 -15.39 25.47 17.50
N ARG A 429 -14.18 25.82 17.93
CA ARG A 429 -13.30 24.96 18.74
C ARG A 429 -13.91 24.69 20.12
N GLU A 430 -14.40 25.72 20.80
CA GLU A 430 -15.05 25.57 22.10
C GLU A 430 -16.33 24.72 22.02
N ILE A 431 -17.15 24.95 20.99
CA ILE A 431 -18.35 24.13 20.74
C ILE A 431 -17.95 22.67 20.55
N ASN A 432 -16.91 22.38 19.76
CA ASN A 432 -16.43 21.02 19.55
C ASN A 432 -15.89 20.38 20.85
N GLN A 433 -15.21 21.15 21.70
CA GLN A 433 -14.74 20.66 23.01
C GLN A 433 -15.89 20.35 23.97
N ILE A 434 -16.90 21.23 24.06
CA ILE A 434 -18.11 20.99 24.85
C ILE A 434 -18.85 19.76 24.32
N ALA A 435 -19.03 19.67 22.99
CA ALA A 435 -19.72 18.57 22.32
C ALA A 435 -19.05 17.21 22.56
N ALA A 436 -17.71 17.15 22.59
CA ALA A 436 -16.96 15.94 22.88
C ALA A 436 -17.21 15.37 24.29
N GLY A 437 -17.65 16.21 25.24
CA GLY A 437 -18.04 15.79 26.59
C GLY A 437 -19.47 15.26 26.70
N LEU A 438 -20.30 15.39 25.66
CA LEU A 438 -21.71 15.01 25.69
C LEU A 438 -21.91 13.54 25.33
N LYS A 439 -22.87 12.89 26.01
CA LYS A 439 -23.32 11.54 25.62
C LYS A 439 -24.05 11.54 24.27
N HIS A 440 -24.79 12.61 24.00
CA HIS A 440 -25.55 12.82 22.77
C HIS A 440 -25.34 14.25 22.30
N ALA A 441 -24.29 14.46 21.50
CA ALA A 441 -24.09 15.73 20.82
C ALA A 441 -25.09 15.87 19.65
N PRO A 442 -25.55 17.10 19.34
CA PRO A 442 -26.28 17.40 18.11
C PRO A 442 -25.56 16.88 16.86
N ASP A 443 -26.34 16.49 15.85
CA ASP A 443 -25.80 15.90 14.62
C ASP A 443 -24.98 16.92 13.82
N GLU A 444 -25.29 18.21 13.90
CA GLU A 444 -24.51 19.27 13.24
C GLU A 444 -23.05 19.28 13.69
N PHE A 445 -22.77 18.89 14.93
CA PHE A 445 -21.43 18.95 15.51
C PHE A 445 -20.52 17.81 15.09
N ARG A 446 -21.07 16.74 14.50
CA ARG A 446 -20.27 15.56 14.10
C ARG A 446 -19.22 15.90 13.03
N SER A 447 -19.45 16.93 12.22
CA SER A 447 -18.53 17.36 11.16
C SER A 447 -17.45 18.33 11.67
N LEU A 448 -17.62 18.92 12.86
CA LEU A 448 -16.72 19.95 13.39
C LEU A 448 -15.30 19.41 13.59
N SER A 449 -15.16 18.19 14.08
CA SER A 449 -13.82 17.59 14.27
C SER A 449 -13.05 17.43 12.96
N LYS A 450 -13.73 17.20 11.84
CA LYS A 450 -13.11 17.17 10.51
C LYS A 450 -12.73 18.58 10.03
N LEU A 451 -13.62 19.54 10.25
CA LEU A 451 -13.45 20.94 9.87
C LEU A 451 -12.30 21.62 10.66
N LEU A 452 -12.15 21.24 11.94
CA LEU A 452 -11.14 21.76 12.87
C LEU A 452 -9.81 20.99 12.83
N ALA A 453 -9.69 19.94 12.01
CA ALA A 453 -8.48 19.14 11.97
C ALA A 453 -7.30 19.97 11.46
N ASP A 454 -6.20 19.91 12.20
CA ASP A 454 -4.94 20.54 11.80
C ASP A 454 -4.40 19.88 10.53
N LYS A 455 -3.59 20.62 9.78
CA LYS A 455 -2.88 20.10 8.61
C LYS A 455 -1.43 19.86 8.99
N TYR A 456 -1.00 18.60 8.93
CA TYR A 456 0.38 18.20 9.19
C TYR A 456 1.06 18.01 7.84
N PHE A 457 2.07 18.82 7.54
CA PHE A 457 2.85 18.72 6.29
C PHE A 457 4.00 17.74 6.50
N CYS A 458 4.02 16.71 5.67
CA CYS A 458 4.85 15.54 5.84
C CYS A 458 5.83 15.42 4.67
N ASN A 459 7.11 15.21 4.99
CA ASN A 459 8.20 15.11 4.03
C ASN A 459 8.18 13.78 3.26
N PHE A 460 7.19 13.61 2.37
CA PHE A 460 7.07 12.49 1.45
C PHE A 460 6.17 12.90 0.26
N SER A 461 6.00 12.01 -0.72
CA SER A 461 5.06 12.17 -1.82
C SER A 461 4.04 11.04 -1.79
N LEU A 462 2.74 11.39 -1.76
CA LEU A 462 1.65 10.43 -1.79
C LEU A 462 1.66 9.65 -3.11
N PHE A 463 1.92 10.34 -4.21
CA PHE A 463 1.95 9.76 -5.56
C PHE A 463 3.11 8.79 -5.75
N GLN A 464 4.23 9.05 -5.09
CA GLN A 464 5.40 8.17 -5.15
C GLN A 464 5.25 6.96 -4.23
N SER A 465 4.87 7.18 -2.97
CA SER A 465 4.99 6.13 -1.95
C SER A 465 3.67 5.45 -1.59
N LEU A 466 2.51 6.05 -1.92
CA LEU A 466 1.18 5.54 -1.58
C LEU A 466 0.15 5.69 -2.72
N PRO A 467 0.47 5.25 -3.96
CA PRO A 467 -0.40 5.46 -5.11
C PRO A 467 -1.80 4.81 -4.96
N ASP A 468 -1.91 3.64 -4.32
CA ASP A 468 -3.21 3.01 -4.04
C ASP A 468 -4.10 3.87 -3.12
N SER A 469 -3.51 4.69 -2.23
CA SER A 469 -4.28 5.62 -1.38
C SER A 469 -4.94 6.70 -2.22
N TRP A 470 -4.24 7.20 -3.25
CA TRP A 470 -4.75 8.21 -4.17
C TRP A 470 -5.73 7.63 -5.20
N ALA A 471 -5.35 6.53 -5.86
CA ALA A 471 -6.08 6.02 -7.02
C ALA A 471 -7.37 5.26 -6.67
N ILE A 472 -7.41 4.60 -5.51
CA ILE A 472 -8.51 3.71 -5.13
C ILE A 472 -8.91 3.85 -3.65
N ASP A 473 -8.57 4.96 -2.98
CA ASP A 473 -8.89 5.21 -1.56
C ASP A 473 -8.39 4.11 -0.60
N GLN A 474 -7.32 3.39 -0.94
CA GLN A 474 -6.80 2.32 -0.07
C GLN A 474 -6.34 2.90 1.27
N ILE A 475 -6.81 2.31 2.36
CA ILE A 475 -6.43 2.73 3.71
C ILE A 475 -5.19 1.95 4.13
N PHE A 476 -4.21 2.67 4.67
CA PHE A 476 -3.02 2.12 5.32
C PHE A 476 -3.05 2.49 6.80
N PRO A 477 -2.51 1.63 7.69
CA PRO A 477 -2.21 2.06 9.04
C PRO A 477 -1.15 3.14 9.06
N ILE A 478 -1.47 4.24 9.75
CA ILE A 478 -0.57 5.37 9.95
C ILE A 478 -0.58 5.73 11.42
N MET A 479 0.60 5.86 12.02
CA MET A 479 0.75 6.28 13.41
C MET A 479 2.14 6.87 13.68
N PRO A 480 2.31 7.66 14.74
CA PRO A 480 3.63 8.07 15.22
C PRO A 480 4.49 6.85 15.56
N ILE A 481 5.79 6.91 15.29
CA ILE A 481 6.72 5.84 15.71
C ILE A 481 7.27 6.05 17.13
N GLN A 482 6.93 7.16 17.76
CA GLN A 482 7.44 7.63 19.06
C GLN A 482 6.34 8.36 19.85
N ARG A 483 6.59 8.60 21.15
CA ARG A 483 5.69 9.31 22.09
C ARG A 483 4.34 8.62 22.30
N LEU A 484 4.27 7.31 22.10
CA LEU A 484 3.04 6.54 22.26
C LEU A 484 2.68 6.24 23.73
N ASP A 485 3.50 6.69 24.67
CA ASP A 485 3.22 6.77 26.11
C ASP A 485 2.56 8.10 26.52
N GLU A 486 2.49 9.06 25.61
CA GLU A 486 1.78 10.34 25.76
C GLU A 486 0.40 10.28 25.10
N LYS A 487 -0.56 11.05 25.62
CA LYS A 487 -1.88 11.18 24.99
C LYS A 487 -1.77 12.16 23.81
N PRO A 488 -2.24 11.81 22.59
CA PRO A 488 -2.33 12.77 21.50
C PRO A 488 -3.33 13.89 21.85
N ASP A 489 -2.93 15.12 21.54
CA ASP A 489 -3.62 16.37 21.92
C ASP A 489 -4.08 17.18 20.69
N ARG A 490 -3.87 16.66 19.49
CA ARG A 490 -4.31 17.25 18.21
C ARG A 490 -5.07 16.24 17.38
N SER A 491 -5.98 16.74 16.54
CA SER A 491 -6.64 15.97 15.48
C SER A 491 -6.17 16.51 14.15
N ALA A 492 -5.69 15.65 13.26
CA ALA A 492 -4.99 16.10 12.07
C ALA A 492 -5.38 15.33 10.81
N THR A 493 -5.20 15.99 9.68
CA THR A 493 -5.05 15.36 8.36
C THR A 493 -3.61 15.48 7.91
N LEU A 494 -3.14 14.55 7.08
CA LEU A 494 -1.77 14.57 6.58
C LEU A 494 -1.77 15.17 5.17
N GLN A 495 -0.87 16.11 4.93
CA GLN A 495 -0.58 16.68 3.62
C GLN A 495 0.83 16.25 3.26
N ASP A 496 1.05 15.82 2.03
CA ASP A 496 2.38 15.62 1.50
C ASP A 496 3.00 16.99 1.10
N ILE A 497 4.23 17.00 0.59
CA ILE A 497 4.93 18.25 0.18
C ILE A 497 4.72 18.60 -1.29
N THR A 498 3.83 17.91 -2.00
CA THR A 498 3.52 18.22 -3.40
C THR A 498 2.69 19.48 -3.50
N CYS A 499 2.70 20.11 -4.68
CA CYS A 499 1.85 21.26 -4.96
C CYS A 499 0.41 20.88 -5.32
N ASP A 500 0.06 19.59 -5.26
CA ASP A 500 -1.25 19.08 -5.64
C ASP A 500 -2.17 18.93 -4.43
N SER A 501 -3.41 19.40 -4.55
CA SER A 501 -4.42 19.31 -3.49
C SER A 501 -4.89 17.88 -3.19
N ASP A 502 -4.58 16.93 -4.07
CA ASP A 502 -4.82 15.50 -3.89
C ASP A 502 -3.70 14.82 -3.11
N GLY A 503 -2.55 15.49 -2.89
CA GLY A 503 -1.46 15.09 -2.00
C GLY A 503 -1.84 15.12 -0.52
N LYS A 504 -2.95 14.48 -0.15
CA LYS A 504 -3.49 14.46 1.20
C LYS A 504 -4.04 13.10 1.59
N ILE A 505 -3.87 12.76 2.87
CA ILE A 505 -4.51 11.60 3.49
C ILE A 505 -5.56 12.12 4.46
N ALA A 506 -6.82 11.78 4.16
CA ALA A 506 -7.99 12.19 4.93
C ALA A 506 -8.91 11.01 5.30
N ASN A 507 -8.42 9.78 5.16
CA ASN A 507 -9.11 8.55 5.56
C ASN A 507 -8.14 7.71 6.38
N PHE A 508 -8.48 7.44 7.63
CA PHE A 508 -7.64 6.75 8.61
C PHE A 508 -8.39 5.61 9.27
N ILE A 509 -7.64 4.65 9.83
CA ILE A 509 -8.20 3.58 10.65
C ILE A 509 -8.77 4.18 11.95
N SER A 510 -9.93 3.69 12.38
CA SER A 510 -10.48 3.99 13.70
C SER A 510 -11.26 2.78 14.27
N THR A 511 -11.35 2.72 15.59
CA THR A 511 -11.99 1.61 16.34
C THR A 511 -13.48 1.42 16.03
N LYS A 512 -14.14 2.42 15.40
CA LYS A 512 -15.57 2.40 15.12
C LYS A 512 -15.94 2.52 13.63
N ASN A 513 -14.96 2.59 12.71
CA ASN A 513 -15.03 2.61 11.22
C ASN A 513 -13.83 3.44 10.68
N VAL A 514 -13.90 3.93 9.44
CA VAL A 514 -12.96 4.91 8.89
C VAL A 514 -13.16 6.27 9.54
N SER A 515 -12.06 6.94 9.94
CA SER A 515 -12.04 8.31 10.44
C SER A 515 -11.53 9.27 9.37
N HIS A 516 -11.99 10.53 9.40
CA HIS A 516 -11.52 11.58 8.48
C HIS A 516 -10.39 12.47 9.02
N TYR A 517 -9.89 12.12 10.20
CA TYR A 517 -8.77 12.75 10.88
C TYR A 517 -8.11 11.69 11.77
N MET A 518 -6.85 11.90 12.15
CA MET A 518 -6.14 11.04 13.09
C MET A 518 -5.65 11.83 14.31
N PRO A 519 -5.73 11.28 15.52
CA PRO A 519 -5.12 11.90 16.69
C PRO A 519 -3.59 11.87 16.60
N LEU A 520 -2.95 13.01 16.83
CA LEU A 520 -1.50 13.19 16.83
C LEU A 520 -1.07 14.08 18.00
N HIS A 521 0.25 14.15 18.20
CA HIS A 521 0.86 15.02 19.20
C HIS A 521 1.25 16.36 18.59
N SER A 522 1.10 17.44 19.36
CA SER A 522 1.73 18.72 19.07
C SER A 522 3.24 18.57 18.84
N LEU A 523 3.75 19.28 17.84
CA LEU A 523 5.18 19.31 17.54
C LEU A 523 5.97 20.00 18.67
N LYS A 524 7.12 19.43 19.04
CA LYS A 524 8.06 20.02 20.00
C LYS A 524 9.19 20.70 19.21
N SER A 525 9.57 21.92 19.59
CA SER A 525 10.63 22.65 18.90
C SER A 525 11.96 21.88 18.98
N LYS A 526 12.62 21.69 17.83
CA LYS A 526 13.91 20.98 17.68
C LYS A 526 13.88 19.48 17.97
N GLU A 527 12.70 18.88 18.10
CA GLU A 527 12.54 17.43 18.18
C GLU A 527 11.83 16.95 16.91
N PRO A 528 12.44 16.09 16.09
CA PRO A 528 11.79 15.58 14.89
C PRO A 528 10.59 14.72 15.28
N TYR A 529 9.54 14.76 14.46
CA TYR A 529 8.32 14.00 14.69
C TYR A 529 8.03 13.09 13.50
N TYR A 530 8.28 11.79 13.68
CA TYR A 530 8.15 10.79 12.63
C TYR A 530 6.82 10.08 12.66
N LEU A 531 6.23 9.89 11.48
CA LEU A 531 5.10 9.00 11.24
C LEU A 531 5.56 7.78 10.44
N GLY A 532 4.98 6.62 10.75
CA GLY A 532 5.15 5.38 10.01
C GLY A 532 3.86 5.02 9.26
N VAL A 533 3.99 4.62 8.00
CA VAL A 533 2.92 4.01 7.20
C VAL A 533 3.24 2.55 6.99
N PHE A 534 2.35 1.70 7.47
CA PHE A 534 2.56 0.25 7.55
C PHE A 534 1.82 -0.46 6.42
N LEU A 535 2.19 -1.71 6.20
CA LEU A 535 1.57 -2.60 5.21
C LEU A 535 1.76 -2.12 3.75
N VAL A 536 2.83 -1.37 3.47
CA VAL A 536 3.12 -0.76 2.17
C VAL A 536 3.94 -1.66 1.24
N GLY A 537 4.29 -2.88 1.65
CA GLY A 537 5.20 -3.75 0.90
C GLY A 537 4.62 -4.39 -0.37
N ALA A 538 3.33 -4.18 -0.65
CA ALA A 538 2.64 -4.70 -1.82
C ALA A 538 2.12 -3.56 -2.71
N TYR A 539 2.44 -3.60 -4.01
CA TYR A 539 2.07 -2.67 -5.07
C TYR A 539 2.67 -1.26 -5.00
N GLN A 540 2.88 -0.71 -3.81
CA GLN A 540 3.18 0.72 -3.66
C GLN A 540 4.45 1.16 -4.39
N GLU A 541 5.55 0.42 -4.20
CA GLU A 541 6.87 0.81 -4.73
C GLU A 541 6.93 0.81 -6.26
N ILE A 542 6.18 -0.07 -6.93
CA ILE A 542 6.21 -0.16 -8.40
C ILE A 542 5.19 0.75 -9.07
N LEU A 543 4.11 1.11 -8.35
CA LEU A 543 3.06 2.00 -8.86
C LEU A 543 3.37 3.48 -8.63
N GLY A 544 4.42 3.80 -7.88
CA GLY A 544 4.86 5.16 -7.62
C GLY A 544 5.15 5.95 -8.90
N ASP A 545 4.80 7.23 -8.90
CA ASP A 545 5.11 8.16 -9.97
C ASP A 545 5.84 9.41 -9.45
N MET A 546 6.69 9.98 -10.30
CA MET A 546 7.54 11.14 -9.99
C MET A 546 6.77 12.47 -10.09
N HIS A 547 5.59 12.56 -9.47
CA HIS A 547 4.84 13.81 -9.39
C HIS A 547 5.70 14.90 -8.71
N ASN A 548 5.76 16.08 -9.33
CA ASN A 548 6.67 17.17 -8.96
C ASN A 548 8.16 16.83 -8.92
N LEU A 549 8.58 15.76 -9.62
CA LEU A 549 9.98 15.29 -9.66
C LEU A 549 10.50 14.78 -8.30
N PHE A 550 9.62 14.38 -7.39
CA PHE A 550 10.01 13.60 -6.21
C PHE A 550 10.25 12.16 -6.64
N GLY A 551 11.51 11.71 -6.51
CA GLY A 551 11.93 10.40 -6.95
C GLY A 551 11.76 9.32 -5.88
N ASP A 552 12.34 8.16 -6.15
CA ASP A 552 12.33 7.02 -5.22
C ASP A 552 12.87 7.39 -3.84
N THR A 553 12.30 6.77 -2.81
CA THR A 553 12.76 6.99 -1.43
C THR A 553 14.01 6.18 -1.10
N ASN A 554 14.76 6.60 -0.09
CA ASN A 554 15.78 5.72 0.52
C ASN A 554 15.13 4.38 0.91
N ALA A 555 15.81 3.26 0.74
CA ALA A 555 15.34 1.96 1.18
C ALA A 555 16.40 1.23 2.00
N VAL A 556 16.00 0.69 3.16
CA VAL A 556 16.89 0.07 4.13
C VAL A 556 16.43 -1.35 4.43
N HIS A 557 17.31 -2.34 4.32
CA HIS A 557 16.99 -3.72 4.66
C HIS A 557 17.54 -4.06 6.03
N VAL A 558 16.65 -4.52 6.90
CA VAL A 558 16.96 -4.84 8.29
C VAL A 558 16.67 -6.30 8.55
N SER A 559 17.70 -7.03 8.95
CA SER A 559 17.58 -8.44 9.37
C SER A 559 17.70 -8.55 10.89
N VAL A 560 17.11 -9.60 11.45
CA VAL A 560 17.08 -9.84 12.90
C VAL A 560 17.59 -11.24 13.23
N ASN A 561 18.42 -11.32 14.27
CA ASN A 561 18.86 -12.57 14.88
C ASN A 561 18.63 -12.55 16.40
N GLU A 562 19.05 -13.61 17.10
CA GLU A 562 18.88 -13.74 18.56
C GLU A 562 19.64 -12.69 19.38
N LYS A 563 20.67 -12.05 18.81
CA LYS A 563 21.56 -11.11 19.50
C LYS A 563 21.24 -9.64 19.23
N GLY A 564 20.48 -9.33 18.18
CA GLY A 564 20.34 -7.98 17.67
C GLY A 564 19.74 -7.93 16.27
N TYR A 565 19.62 -6.71 15.73
CA TYR A 565 19.36 -6.47 14.32
C TYR A 565 20.63 -6.00 13.59
N SER A 566 20.64 -6.13 12.27
CA SER A 566 21.67 -5.56 11.40
C SER A 566 21.04 -4.87 10.19
N ILE A 567 21.63 -3.74 9.81
CA ILE A 567 21.33 -3.05 8.55
C ILE A 567 22.17 -3.75 7.46
N GLU A 568 21.53 -4.59 6.65
CA GLU A 568 22.19 -5.40 5.62
C GLU A 568 22.52 -4.58 4.38
N GLN A 569 21.59 -3.71 3.99
CA GLN A 569 21.70 -2.92 2.77
C GLN A 569 21.01 -1.58 2.94
N ILE A 570 21.63 -0.53 2.39
CA ILE A 570 21.05 0.79 2.17
C ILE A 570 21.04 1.01 0.66
N ILE A 571 19.90 1.43 0.14
CA ILE A 571 19.70 1.81 -1.25
C ILE A 571 19.31 3.29 -1.20
N ASP A 572 20.15 4.14 -1.79
CA ASP A 572 19.90 5.57 -1.83
C ASP A 572 18.70 5.86 -2.73
N GLY A 573 17.87 6.81 -2.29
CA GLY A 573 16.79 7.36 -3.09
C GLY A 573 17.32 8.23 -4.22
N GLU A 574 16.44 8.59 -5.15
CA GLU A 574 16.86 9.34 -6.33
C GLU A 574 17.22 10.79 -5.99
N THR A 575 18.29 11.25 -6.60
CA THR A 575 18.76 12.63 -6.57
C THR A 575 18.03 13.50 -7.59
N VAL A 576 18.06 14.82 -7.38
CA VAL A 576 17.49 15.79 -8.35
C VAL A 576 18.12 15.61 -9.74
N ALA A 577 19.41 15.26 -9.82
CA ALA A 577 20.12 14.99 -11.05
C ALA A 577 19.55 13.78 -11.82
N GLU A 578 19.21 12.69 -11.12
CA GLU A 578 18.68 11.47 -11.73
C GLU A 578 17.27 11.69 -12.26
N VAL A 579 16.39 12.32 -11.47
CA VAL A 579 15.03 12.63 -11.92
C VAL A 579 15.04 13.63 -13.08
N LEU A 580 15.96 14.61 -13.07
CA LEU A 580 16.13 15.52 -14.22
C LEU A 580 16.66 14.81 -15.46
N ASP A 581 17.55 13.82 -15.31
CA ASP A 581 18.03 12.98 -16.42
C ASP A 581 16.89 12.14 -17.03
N TYR A 582 15.99 11.62 -16.19
CA TYR A 582 14.79 10.91 -16.63
C TYR A 582 13.92 11.78 -17.55
N VAL A 583 13.72 13.05 -17.23
CA VAL A 583 12.99 14.02 -18.09
C VAL A 583 13.90 14.73 -19.11
N GLN A 584 15.04 14.10 -19.46
CA GLN A 584 15.94 14.45 -20.57
C GLN A 584 16.78 15.72 -20.39
N TYR A 585 16.91 16.24 -19.17
CA TYR A 585 17.95 17.23 -18.87
C TYR A 585 19.30 16.54 -18.69
N SER A 586 20.38 17.22 -19.05
CA SER A 586 21.73 16.73 -18.71
C SER A 586 22.25 17.51 -17.51
N PRO A 587 22.41 16.88 -16.33
CA PRO A 587 22.94 17.55 -15.14
C PRO A 587 24.26 18.26 -15.40
N LYS A 588 25.15 17.64 -16.19
CA LYS A 588 26.43 18.23 -16.62
C LYS A 588 26.25 19.52 -17.44
N LYS A 589 25.25 19.57 -18.33
CA LYS A 589 24.97 20.78 -19.13
C LYS A 589 24.34 21.88 -18.26
N LEU A 590 23.49 21.53 -17.29
CA LEU A 590 22.89 22.48 -16.36
C LEU A 590 23.96 23.20 -15.54
N VAL A 591 24.86 22.45 -14.90
CA VAL A 591 26.00 23.01 -14.15
C VAL A 591 26.85 23.94 -15.03
N ARG A 592 27.23 23.50 -16.23
CA ARG A 592 28.06 24.31 -17.15
C ARG A 592 27.37 25.62 -17.57
N THR A 593 26.06 25.59 -17.73
CA THR A 593 25.26 26.76 -18.10
C THR A 593 25.27 27.78 -16.96
N LEU A 594 25.07 27.33 -15.71
CA LEU A 594 25.11 28.19 -14.54
C LEU A 594 26.51 28.74 -14.26
N GLU A 595 27.57 27.95 -14.42
CA GLU A 595 28.95 28.45 -14.30
C GLU A 595 29.23 29.61 -15.25
N THR A 596 28.74 29.49 -16.49
CA THR A 596 28.87 30.55 -17.49
C THR A 596 28.09 31.80 -17.09
N TRP A 597 26.88 31.63 -16.57
CA TRP A 597 26.04 32.73 -16.09
C TRP A 597 26.65 33.44 -14.87
N VAL A 598 27.12 32.68 -13.87
CA VAL A 598 27.81 33.22 -12.68
C VAL A 598 29.06 33.99 -13.08
N THR A 599 29.89 33.44 -13.97
CA THR A 599 31.09 34.13 -14.47
C THR A 599 30.76 35.46 -15.14
N LYS A 600 29.65 35.52 -15.89
CA LYS A 600 29.16 36.75 -16.53
C LYS A 600 28.69 37.75 -15.47
N SER A 601 27.90 37.32 -14.48
CA SER A 601 27.40 38.17 -13.41
C SER A 601 28.52 38.79 -12.55
N VAL A 602 29.58 38.02 -12.28
CA VAL A 602 30.79 38.52 -11.59
C VAL A 602 31.49 39.60 -12.44
N LYS A 603 31.65 39.37 -13.75
CA LYS A 603 32.26 40.37 -14.66
C LYS A 603 31.45 41.65 -14.77
N GLU A 604 30.12 41.56 -14.66
CA GLU A 604 29.20 42.70 -14.66
C GLU A 604 29.14 43.41 -13.30
N GLY A 605 29.80 42.90 -12.25
CA GLY A 605 29.80 43.48 -10.91
C GLY A 605 28.47 43.35 -10.17
N LYS A 606 27.60 42.42 -10.59
CA LYS A 606 26.31 42.16 -9.90
C LYS A 606 26.48 41.36 -8.62
N ILE A 607 27.51 40.51 -8.57
CA ILE A 607 27.89 39.68 -7.43
C ILE A 607 29.42 39.62 -7.33
N SER A 608 29.93 39.33 -6.14
CA SER A 608 31.33 39.05 -5.86
C SER A 608 31.75 37.64 -6.33
N VAL A 609 33.06 37.39 -6.34
CA VAL A 609 33.63 36.08 -6.68
C VAL A 609 33.24 35.05 -5.60
N GLU A 610 33.24 35.47 -4.35
CA GLU A 610 32.88 34.67 -3.18
C GLU A 610 31.41 34.24 -3.25
N GLU A 611 30.47 35.17 -3.48
CA GLU A 611 29.04 34.88 -3.65
C GLU A 611 28.80 33.94 -4.85
N GLY A 612 29.53 34.14 -5.96
CA GLY A 612 29.44 33.26 -7.12
C GLY A 612 29.89 31.82 -6.84
N LYS A 613 30.96 31.66 -6.05
CA LYS A 613 31.46 30.34 -5.63
C LYS A 613 30.47 29.66 -4.69
N GLU A 614 29.93 30.39 -3.73
CA GLU A 614 28.92 29.90 -2.78
C GLU A 614 27.66 29.44 -3.51
N PHE A 615 27.13 30.27 -4.43
CA PHE A 615 25.97 29.91 -5.25
C PHE A 615 26.18 28.60 -6.04
N LEU A 616 27.34 28.43 -6.70
CA LEU A 616 27.63 27.21 -7.46
C LEU A 616 27.79 25.99 -6.55
N SER A 617 28.32 26.17 -5.34
CA SER A 617 28.41 25.10 -4.34
C SER A 617 27.01 24.66 -3.90
N ASN A 618 26.15 25.61 -3.55
CA ASN A 618 24.78 25.33 -3.11
C ASN A 618 23.96 24.69 -4.23
N TYR A 619 24.08 25.20 -5.47
CA TYR A 619 23.40 24.62 -6.62
C TYR A 619 23.83 23.18 -6.89
N ARG A 620 25.14 22.88 -6.82
CA ARG A 620 25.62 21.51 -7.01
C ARG A 620 25.17 20.60 -5.87
N SER A 621 25.20 21.07 -4.64
CA SER A 621 24.73 20.32 -3.47
C SER A 621 23.24 19.96 -3.64
N GLY A 622 22.39 20.91 -4.03
CA GLY A 622 20.98 20.63 -4.28
C GLY A 622 20.74 19.75 -5.51
N LEU A 623 21.50 19.93 -6.59
CA LEU A 623 21.35 19.12 -7.81
C LEU A 623 21.72 17.65 -7.59
N TYR A 624 22.76 17.37 -6.80
CA TYR A 624 23.18 16.00 -6.50
C TYR A 624 22.68 15.51 -5.14
N GLY A 625 21.83 16.31 -4.48
CA GLY A 625 21.18 15.98 -3.23
C GLY A 625 19.90 15.18 -3.47
N TYR A 626 19.36 14.69 -2.38
CA TYR A 626 18.11 13.94 -2.35
C TYR A 626 16.94 14.83 -2.82
N THR A 627 15.93 14.24 -3.46
CA THR A 627 14.79 15.01 -4.01
C THR A 627 13.87 15.60 -2.95
N TYR A 628 13.89 15.05 -1.73
CA TYR A 628 13.03 15.47 -0.62
C TYR A 628 13.68 16.57 0.22
N LEU A 629 12.91 17.14 1.15
CA LEU A 629 13.34 18.30 1.92
C LEU A 629 14.25 17.89 3.09
N GLU A 630 15.13 18.81 3.49
CA GLU A 630 16.03 18.69 4.64
C GLU A 630 15.68 19.70 5.75
#